data_AF-A0A533SI83-F1
#
_entry.id   AF-A0A533SI83-F1
#
_cell.length_a   1.000
_cell.length_b   1.000
_cell.length_c   1.000
_cell.angle_alpha   90.00
_cell.angle_beta   90.00
_cell.angle_gamma   90.00
#
_symmetry.space_group_name_H-M   'P 1'
#
loop_
_entity.id
_entity.type
_entity.pdbx_description
1 polymer ?
#
loop_
_entity_poly.entity_id
_entity_poly.type
_entity_poly.pdbx_seq_one_letter_code
_entity_poly.pdbx_strand_id
1 'polypeptide(L)'
;MWDALIITPFINALLFIYNLVGNFGVAIILFTILIRLITHPLMVSQIKGSKAMQTLQQDKRYVELQAKYKDDKEKLAVEQQKLMKELGVNPFSSCLPTLIQFPIIIGLYQAVIQA
;
A
#
# COMPACT_ATOMS: atom_id res chain seq x y z
N MET A 1 -6.59 4.41 -21.51
CA MET A 1 -7.39 4.27 -20.26
C MET A 1 -6.61 4.79 -19.05
N TRP A 2 -5.31 4.49 -18.94
CA TRP A 2 -4.48 5.01 -17.86
C TRP A 2 -4.21 6.52 -17.95
N ASP A 3 -4.10 7.02 -19.19
CA ASP A 3 -3.91 8.45 -19.45
C ASP A 3 -5.07 9.29 -18.92
N ALA A 4 -6.31 8.88 -19.19
CA ALA A 4 -7.50 9.63 -18.78
C ALA A 4 -7.79 9.56 -17.28
N LEU A 5 -7.43 8.44 -16.62
CA LEU A 5 -7.75 8.21 -15.21
C LEU A 5 -6.73 8.80 -14.24
N ILE A 6 -5.44 8.83 -14.59
CA ILE A 6 -4.38 9.32 -13.70
C ILE A 6 -3.57 10.46 -14.30
N ILE A 7 -3.16 10.37 -15.56
CA ILE A 7 -2.23 11.36 -16.12
C ILE A 7 -2.93 12.71 -16.37
N THR A 8 -4.11 12.72 -16.99
CA THR A 8 -4.88 13.94 -17.26
C THR A 8 -5.25 14.73 -16.00
N PRO A 9 -5.82 14.13 -14.94
CA PRO A 9 -6.14 14.89 -13.73
C PRO A 9 -4.89 15.40 -13.00
N PHE A 10 -3.78 14.64 -13.01
CA PHE A 10 -2.53 15.06 -12.37
C PHE A 10 -1.89 16.24 -13.11
N ILE A 11 -1.83 16.18 -14.44
CA ILE A 11 -1.28 17.26 -15.27
C ILE A 11 -2.15 18.52 -15.13
N ASN A 12 -3.47 18.38 -15.19
CA ASN A 12 -4.38 19.53 -15.02
C ASN A 12 -4.23 20.17 -13.64
N ALA A 13 -4.10 19.38 -12.58
CA ALA A 13 -3.85 19.88 -11.23
C ALA A 13 -2.49 20.60 -11.11
N LEU A 14 -1.43 20.04 -11.71
CA LEU A 14 -0.12 20.67 -11.72
C LEU A 14 -0.12 21.99 -12.51
N LEU A 15 -0.76 22.02 -13.69
CA LEU A 15 -0.89 23.22 -14.51
C LEU A 15 -1.74 24.28 -13.82
N PHE A 16 -2.78 23.90 -13.08
CA PHE A 16 -3.56 24.84 -12.28
C PHE A 16 -2.70 25.53 -11.21
N ILE A 17 -1.89 24.77 -10.49
CA ILE A 17 -0.96 25.33 -9.49
C ILE A 17 0.11 26.19 -10.17
N TYR A 18 0.63 25.75 -11.32
CA TYR A 18 1.61 26.51 -12.10
C TYR A 18 1.05 27.86 -12.57
N ASN A 19 -0.20 27.92 -13.05
CA ASN A 19 -0.83 29.19 -13.45
C ASN A 19 -1.01 30.17 -12.28
N LEU A 20 -1.07 29.69 -11.04
CA LEU A 20 -1.13 30.55 -9.85
C LEU A 20 0.24 31.11 -9.45
N VAL A 21 1.31 30.31 -9.59
CA VAL A 21 2.63 30.61 -9.00
C VAL A 21 3.67 31.04 -10.03
N GLY A 22 3.50 30.67 -11.30
CA GLY A 22 4.41 30.98 -12.42
C GLY A 22 5.78 30.28 -12.36
N ASN A 23 6.03 29.44 -11.36
CA ASN A 23 7.29 28.73 -11.16
C ASN A 23 7.06 27.21 -11.08
N PHE A 24 7.67 26.47 -12.00
CA PHE A 24 7.53 25.01 -12.07
C PHE A 24 8.06 24.28 -10.83
N GLY A 25 9.18 24.71 -10.24
CA GLY A 25 9.75 24.09 -9.05
C GLY A 25 8.84 24.22 -7.83
N VAL A 26 8.26 25.41 -7.63
CA VAL A 26 7.31 25.66 -6.54
C VAL A 26 6.00 24.91 -6.79
N ALA A 27 5.53 24.85 -8.03
CA ALA A 27 4.32 24.11 -8.40
C ALA A 27 4.46 22.61 -8.08
N ILE A 28 5.60 21.99 -8.37
CA ILE A 28 5.87 20.58 -8.05
C ILE A 28 5.88 20.35 -6.53
N ILE A 29 6.51 21.23 -5.75
CA ILE A 29 6.54 21.12 -4.29
C ILE A 29 5.12 21.17 -3.72
N LEU A 30 4.32 22.16 -4.14
CA LEU A 30 2.93 22.32 -3.68
C LEU A 30 2.05 21.13 -4.10
N PHE A 31 2.20 20.67 -5.34
CA PHE A 31 1.51 19.48 -5.83
C PHE A 31 1.85 18.24 -4.98
N THR A 32 3.12 18.05 -4.64
CA THR A 32 3.58 16.95 -3.80
C THR A 32 2.99 17.03 -2.39
N ILE A 33 2.92 18.23 -1.80
CA ILE A 33 2.28 18.44 -0.49
C ILE A 33 0.79 18.12 -0.56
N LEU A 34 0.09 18.60 -1.59
CA LEU A 34 -1.34 18.35 -1.79
C LEU A 34 -1.64 16.84 -1.93
N ILE A 35 -0.89 16.13 -2.75
CA ILE A 35 -1.02 14.68 -2.89
C ILE A 35 -0.72 13.96 -1.57
N ARG A 36 0.31 14.38 -0.83
CA ARG A 36 0.61 13.81 0.48
C ARG A 36 -0.50 14.06 1.49
N LEU A 37 -1.13 15.23 1.49
CA LEU A 37 -2.26 15.52 2.38
C LEU A 37 -3.48 14.65 2.06
N ILE A 38 -3.81 14.49 0.77
CA ILE A 38 -4.92 13.64 0.33
C ILE A 38 -4.66 12.16 0.65
N THR A 39 -3.42 11.70 0.46
CA THR A 39 -3.03 10.30 0.71
C THR A 39 -2.66 10.02 2.18
N HIS A 40 -2.53 11.04 3.03
CA HIS A 40 -2.22 10.90 4.45
C HIS A 40 -3.16 9.95 5.22
N PRO A 41 -4.51 10.06 5.14
CA PRO A 41 -5.40 9.11 5.84
C PRO A 41 -5.23 7.67 5.36
N LEU A 42 -4.94 7.48 4.07
CA LEU A 42 -4.63 6.17 3.51
C LEU A 42 -3.32 5.62 4.09
N MET A 43 -2.28 6.46 4.16
CA MET A 43 -0.99 6.10 4.74
C MET A 43 -1.10 5.73 6.23
N VAL A 44 -1.87 6.49 7.02
CA VAL A 44 -2.15 6.15 8.43
C VAL A 44 -2.85 4.80 8.54
N SER A 45 -3.79 4.49 7.64
CA SER A 45 -4.48 3.21 7.61
C SER A 45 -3.54 2.06 7.24
N GLN A 46 -2.62 2.26 6.29
CA GLN A 46 -1.57 1.31 5.96
C GLN A 46 -0.63 1.03 7.14
N ILE A 47 -0.18 2.08 7.83
CA ILE A 47 0.70 1.96 9.01
C ILE A 47 -0.01 1.22 10.14
N LYS A 48 -1.28 1.54 10.42
CA LYS A 48 -2.09 0.86 11.43
C LYS A 48 -2.24 -0.63 11.12
N GLY A 49 -2.52 -0.99 9.87
CA GLY A 49 -2.62 -2.38 9.43
C GLY A 49 -1.31 -3.15 9.57
N SER A 50 -0.19 -2.53 9.20
CA SER A 50 1.15 -3.11 9.35
C SER A 50 1.49 -3.39 10.82
N LYS A 51 1.22 -2.43 11.71
CA LYS A 51 1.44 -2.60 13.16
C LYS A 51 0.53 -3.68 13.78
N ALA A 52 -0.72 -3.76 13.35
CA ALA A 52 -1.64 -4.81 13.78
C ALA A 52 -1.16 -6.21 13.37
N MET A 53 -0.60 -6.35 12.16
CA MET A 53 0.04 -7.60 11.72
C MET A 53 1.27 -7.96 12.54
N GLN A 54 2.13 -6.98 12.84
CA GLN A 54 3.31 -7.21 13.68
C GLN A 54 2.88 -7.67 15.09
N THR A 55 1.82 -7.08 15.64
CA THR A 55 1.27 -7.46 16.94
C THR A 55 0.67 -8.87 16.91
N LEU A 56 -0.04 -9.24 15.84
CA LEU A 56 -0.55 -10.60 15.64
C LEU A 56 0.59 -11.62 15.62
N GLN A 57 1.67 -11.34 14.89
CA GLN A 57 2.83 -12.24 14.82
C GLN A 57 3.50 -12.47 16.18
N GLN A 58 3.39 -11.50 17.09
CA GLN A 58 3.89 -11.58 18.46
C GLN A 58 2.85 -12.10 19.47
N ASP A 59 1.59 -12.27 19.08
CA ASP A 59 0.55 -12.81 19.96
C ASP A 59 0.88 -14.27 20.29
N LYS A 60 0.93 -14.59 21.58
CA LYS A 60 1.20 -15.94 22.07
C LYS A 60 0.24 -16.96 21.46
N ARG A 61 -1.03 -16.59 21.25
CA ARG A 61 -2.03 -17.46 20.61
C ARG A 61 -1.65 -17.79 19.16
N TYR A 62 -1.06 -16.85 18.43
CA TYR A 62 -0.62 -17.07 17.05
C TYR A 62 0.62 -17.99 17.00
N VAL A 63 1.57 -17.80 17.91
CA VAL A 63 2.77 -18.65 18.02
C VAL A 63 2.40 -20.07 18.47
N GLU A 64 1.54 -20.21 19.47
CA GLU A 64 1.05 -21.51 19.95
C GLU A 64 0.22 -22.23 18.88
N LEU A 65 -0.60 -21.50 18.13
CA LEU A 65 -1.36 -22.06 17.02
C LEU A 65 -0.43 -22.62 15.93
N GLN A 66 0.65 -21.88 15.61
CA GLN A 66 1.67 -22.36 14.68
C GLN A 66 2.40 -23.62 15.19
N ALA A 67 2.71 -23.67 16.49
CA ALA A 67 3.34 -24.84 17.08
C ALA A 67 2.40 -26.05 17.11
N LYS A 68 1.11 -25.84 17.41
CA LYS A 68 0.09 -26.88 17.57
C LYS A 68 -0.33 -27.51 16.24
N TYR A 69 -0.37 -26.75 15.16
CA TYR A 69 -0.81 -27.21 13.83
C TYR A 69 0.33 -27.24 12.81
N LYS A 70 1.58 -27.38 13.25
CA LYS A 70 2.77 -27.40 12.39
C LYS A 70 2.68 -28.46 11.27
N ASP A 71 2.11 -29.62 11.59
CA ASP A 71 1.96 -30.75 10.67
C ASP A 71 0.65 -30.75 9.87
N ASP A 72 -0.32 -29.91 10.24
CA ASP A 72 -1.64 -29.80 9.60
C ASP A 72 -1.84 -28.38 9.06
N LYS A 73 -1.25 -28.12 7.89
CA LYS A 73 -1.27 -26.81 7.22
C LYS A 73 -2.69 -26.33 6.88
N GLU A 74 -3.61 -27.25 6.64
CA GLU A 74 -4.98 -26.92 6.28
C GLU A 74 -5.73 -26.38 7.50
N LYS A 75 -5.67 -27.08 8.65
CA LYS A 75 -6.22 -26.54 9.90
C LYS A 75 -5.51 -25.28 10.36
N LEU A 76 -4.19 -25.20 10.20
CA LEU A 76 -3.42 -24.01 10.52
C LEU A 76 -3.99 -22.78 9.80
N ALA A 77 -4.22 -22.87 8.49
CA ALA A 77 -4.74 -21.75 7.71
C ALA A 77 -6.13 -21.29 8.18
N VAL A 78 -7.03 -22.24 8.48
CA VAL A 78 -8.39 -21.96 8.95
C VAL A 78 -8.38 -21.27 10.33
N GLU A 79 -7.61 -21.80 11.27
CA GLU A 79 -7.54 -21.25 12.63
C GLU A 79 -6.80 -19.91 12.66
N GLN A 80 -5.76 -19.74 11.82
CA GLN A 80 -5.11 -18.44 11.64
C GLN A 80 -6.11 -17.42 11.12
N GLN A 81 -6.95 -17.79 10.16
CA GLN A 81 -7.97 -16.88 9.63
C GLN A 81 -9.02 -16.51 10.66
N LYS A 82 -9.45 -17.45 11.52
CA LYS A 82 -10.34 -17.15 12.66
C LYS A 82 -9.71 -16.17 13.63
N LEU A 83 -8.46 -16.44 14.06
CA LEU A 83 -7.75 -15.58 15.01
C LEU A 83 -7.55 -14.16 14.46
N MET A 84 -7.22 -14.04 13.16
CA MET A 84 -7.13 -12.76 12.46
C MET A 84 -8.45 -11.99 12.46
N LYS A 85 -9.59 -12.69 12.26
CA LYS A 85 -10.93 -12.09 12.30
C LYS A 85 -11.33 -11.65 13.71
N GLU A 86 -11.05 -12.46 14.73
CA GLU A 86 -11.32 -12.11 16.14
C GLU A 86 -10.55 -10.85 16.57
N LEU A 87 -9.30 -10.71 16.11
CA LEU A 87 -8.46 -9.56 16.40
C LEU A 87 -8.72 -8.36 15.48
N GLY A 88 -9.63 -8.50 14.51
CA GLY A 88 -9.97 -7.43 13.55
C GLY A 88 -8.80 -7.01 12.65
N VAL A 89 -7.82 -7.88 12.43
CA VAL A 89 -6.64 -7.55 11.61
C VAL A 89 -6.91 -7.88 10.15
N ASN A 90 -6.81 -6.88 9.28
CA ASN A 90 -7.00 -7.05 7.85
C ASN A 90 -5.65 -7.30 7.13
N PRO A 91 -5.41 -8.48 6.53
CA PRO A 91 -4.17 -8.76 5.80
C PRO A 91 -3.98 -7.87 4.56
N PHE A 92 -5.07 -7.39 3.97
CA PHE A 92 -5.02 -6.54 2.76
C PHE A 92 -4.49 -5.13 3.01
N SER A 93 -4.58 -4.61 4.25
CA SER A 93 -4.01 -3.29 4.56
C SER A 93 -2.48 -3.25 4.41
N SER A 94 -1.80 -4.40 4.50
CA SER A 94 -0.35 -4.51 4.41
C SER A 94 0.15 -4.81 2.99
N CYS A 95 -0.70 -5.31 2.07
CA CYS A 95 -0.27 -5.66 0.71
C CYS A 95 -0.37 -4.50 -0.29
N LEU A 96 -1.04 -3.41 0.08
CA LEU A 96 -1.25 -2.24 -0.79
C LEU A 96 0.06 -1.61 -1.31
N PRO A 97 1.15 -1.48 -0.52
CA PRO A 97 2.44 -1.00 -1.02
C PRO A 97 3.09 -1.95 -2.03
N THR A 98 3.03 -3.26 -1.77
CA THR A 98 3.59 -4.28 -2.66
C THR A 98 2.86 -4.32 -4.00
N LEU A 99 1.53 -4.13 -3.98
CA LEU A 99 0.73 -4.07 -5.20
C LEU A 99 1.14 -2.91 -6.13
N ILE A 100 1.52 -1.77 -5.56
CA ILE A 100 2.02 -0.61 -6.32
C ILE A 100 3.43 -0.88 -6.86
N GLN A 101 4.24 -1.67 -6.15
CA GLN A 101 5.61 -2.02 -6.59
C GLN A 101 5.63 -2.95 -7.81
N PHE A 102 4.66 -3.86 -7.94
CA PHE A 102 4.60 -4.83 -9.04
C PHE A 102 4.60 -4.17 -10.45
N PRO A 103 3.74 -3.18 -10.74
CA PRO A 103 3.76 -2.45 -12.01
C PRO A 103 5.11 -1.79 -12.34
N ILE A 104 5.79 -1.25 -11.32
CA ILE A 104 7.08 -0.56 -11.50
C ILE A 104 8.16 -1.56 -11.95
N ILE A 105 8.21 -2.74 -11.33
CA ILE A 105 9.16 -3.80 -11.69
C ILE A 105 8.92 -4.29 -13.13
N ILE A 106 7.65 -4.49 -13.52
CA ILE A 106 7.30 -4.93 -14.87
C ILE A 106 7.70 -3.87 -15.91
N GLY A 107 7.43 -2.59 -15.63
CA GLY A 107 7.83 -1.48 -16.49
C GLY A 107 9.35 -1.39 -16.66
N LEU A 108 10.11 -1.54 -15.57
CA LEU A 108 11.57 -1.52 -15.61
C LEU A 108 12.15 -2.72 -16.37
N TYR A 109 11.61 -3.92 -16.17
CA TYR A 109 12.03 -5.13 -16.87
C TYR A 109 11.79 -5.04 -18.38
N GLN A 110 10.62 -4.51 -18.80
CA GLN A 110 10.32 -4.27 -20.22
C GLN A 110 11.24 -3.22 -20.83
N ALA A 111 11.54 -2.14 -20.11
CA ALA A 111 12.45 -1.10 -20.58
C ALA A 111 13.89 -1.61 -20.78
N VAL A 112 14.37 -2.49 -19.89
CA VAL A 112 15.71 -3.09 -20.01
C VAL A 112 15.79 -4.15 -21.11
N ILE A 113 14.72 -4.90 -21.36
CA ILE A 113 14.69 -5.91 -22.45
C ILE A 113 14.51 -5.29 -23.84
N GLN A 114 13.85 -4.13 -23.92
CA GLN A 114 13.66 -3.41 -25.18
C GLN A 114 14.84 -2.48 -25.54
N ALA A 115 15.81 -2.30 -24.64
CA ALA A 115 17.06 -1.57 -24.87
C ALA A 115 18.18 -2.52 -25.34
#